data_AF-A0A5N6LFL9-F1
#
_entry.id   AF-A0A5N6LFL9-F1
#
_cell.length_a   1.000
_cell.length_b   1.000
_cell.length_c   1.000
_cell.angle_alpha   90.00
_cell.angle_beta   90.00
_cell.angle_gamma   90.00
#
_symmetry.space_group_name_H-M   'P 1'
#
loop_
_entity.id
_entity.type
_entity.pdbx_description
1 polymer ?
#
loop_
_entity_poly.entity_id
_entity_poly.type
_entity_poly.pdbx_seq_one_letter_code
_entity_poly.pdbx_strand_id
1 'polypeptide(L)'
;MSIICGLPLLECVYCIGCARWVWKRCLYNAGHESETWGVATAEEFEPVPRLCRYILAVYEDDLRCPLWEPPGGYGINPDWLILKRTYDDTRRRAPPYLLYLDHDHADIVLAIRGLNLANQKDYAVLLDNRLGQRKFDGGYVHNGLLKAAGVVLDAEYDTLKKLLEDYPNYTLTFSGHSLGSGVAALLAMVVVQNRHKLGGIDRKRVRCYSIAPARCMSLNLAVRYADIINSVQDDFLPRTATPLEDIFKSLFCLPCLLCFRCIKDTFTSEERKIKDPRRLYAPGRLYHIVERRPFRCGRFPPVVRTAVPVDGRFEHIVLSCNATSDHAIIWIEREAKRALDLMLEKDPIMEIPAKQKMERQQTLAKEHGEEYAAALQRAVKLAVPHAVLPSQYGTFQDSDDGEVSSGESSRKHSWDELIERLFDKDESGAIVCRNTAATSDNCGGDDDGMKTVAM
;
A
#
# COMPACT_ATOMS: atom_id res chain seq x y z
N MET A 1 52.32 10.65 16.85
CA MET A 1 51.69 9.87 17.95
C MET A 1 50.24 10.29 18.24
N SER A 2 49.46 10.83 17.27
CA SER A 2 48.08 11.30 17.54
C SER A 2 46.99 10.61 16.73
N ILE A 3 47.32 9.63 15.88
CA ILE A 3 46.32 8.93 15.04
C ILE A 3 45.83 7.64 15.74
N ILE A 4 46.65 7.05 16.62
CA ILE A 4 46.35 5.76 17.27
C ILE A 4 45.39 5.91 18.48
N CYS A 5 45.34 7.08 19.14
CA CYS A 5 44.39 7.34 20.23
C CYS A 5 42.97 7.75 19.77
N GLY A 6 42.78 8.07 18.48
CA GLY A 6 41.48 8.46 17.93
C GLY A 6 40.59 7.29 17.54
N LEU A 7 41.20 6.17 17.11
CA LEU A 7 40.51 4.95 16.69
C LEU A 7 39.61 4.34 17.79
N PRO A 8 40.07 4.18 19.06
CA PRO A 8 39.24 3.61 20.12
C PRO A 8 38.07 4.51 20.53
N LEU A 9 38.24 5.83 20.45
CA LEU A 9 37.18 6.79 20.77
C LEU A 9 36.11 6.83 19.67
N LEU A 10 36.52 6.75 18.40
CA LEU A 10 35.60 6.70 17.28
C LEU A 10 34.78 5.40 17.29
N GLU A 11 35.41 4.28 17.60
CA GLU A 11 34.75 2.98 17.79
C GLU A 11 33.81 2.98 19.00
N CYS A 12 34.20 3.58 20.12
CA CYS A 12 33.32 3.70 21.30
C CYS A 12 32.11 4.62 21.02
N VAL A 13 32.29 5.77 20.39
CA VAL A 13 31.19 6.66 19.99
C VAL A 13 30.28 5.96 18.98
N TYR A 14 30.85 5.18 18.07
CA TYR A 14 30.11 4.37 17.11
C TYR A 14 29.29 3.27 17.77
N CYS A 15 29.89 2.51 18.70
CA CYS A 15 29.22 1.46 19.46
C CYS A 15 28.14 2.03 20.39
N ILE A 16 28.38 3.18 21.05
CA ILE A 16 27.36 3.88 21.86
C ILE A 16 26.25 4.41 20.97
N GLY A 17 26.58 4.94 19.78
CA GLY A 17 25.61 5.37 18.77
C GLY A 17 24.72 4.22 18.30
N CYS A 18 25.31 3.08 17.96
CA CYS A 18 24.60 1.85 17.58
C CYS A 18 23.80 1.28 18.74
N ALA A 19 24.35 1.23 19.95
CA ALA A 19 23.64 0.77 21.14
C ALA A 19 22.47 1.69 21.47
N ARG A 20 22.64 3.02 21.38
CA ARG A 20 21.56 4.00 21.55
C ARG A 20 20.53 3.90 20.43
N TRP A 21 20.93 3.62 19.19
CA TRP A 21 20.03 3.45 18.05
C TRP A 21 19.20 2.16 18.19
N VAL A 22 19.84 1.04 18.52
CA VAL A 22 19.18 -0.23 18.84
C VAL A 22 18.29 -0.05 20.07
N TRP A 23 18.78 0.52 21.17
CA TRP A 23 18.01 0.81 22.38
C TRP A 23 16.80 1.69 22.08
N LYS A 24 16.97 2.76 21.30
CA LYS A 24 15.85 3.63 20.91
C LYS A 24 14.82 2.87 20.09
N ARG A 25 15.19 1.90 19.23
CA ARG A 25 14.28 1.12 18.36
C ARG A 25 13.73 -0.17 18.99
N CYS A 26 14.41 -0.72 19.98
CA CYS A 26 13.94 -1.84 20.81
C CYS A 26 13.05 -1.33 21.97
N LEU A 27 13.25 -0.10 22.44
CA LEU A 27 12.38 0.56 23.42
C LEU A 27 11.28 1.43 22.79
N TYR A 28 11.44 1.87 21.53
CA TYR A 28 10.33 2.41 20.76
C TYR A 28 9.38 1.24 20.46
N ASN A 29 8.41 1.05 21.34
CA ASN A 29 7.31 0.14 21.07
C ASN A 29 6.38 0.75 20.03
N ALA A 30 5.79 -0.09 19.18
CA ALA A 30 4.84 0.30 18.12
C ALA A 30 3.70 1.19 18.65
N GLY A 31 3.29 1.02 19.91
CA GLY A 31 2.27 1.84 20.58
C GLY A 31 2.59 3.32 20.77
N HIS A 32 3.87 3.72 20.80
CA HIS A 32 4.25 5.12 21.06
C HIS A 32 4.07 6.01 19.83
N GLU A 33 4.33 5.48 18.63
CA GLU A 33 4.14 6.24 17.36
C GLU A 33 2.66 6.55 17.08
N SER A 34 1.75 5.79 17.66
CA SER A 34 0.30 5.99 17.53
C SER A 34 -0.34 6.55 18.80
N GLU A 35 0.46 6.96 19.79
CA GLU A 35 -0.08 7.38 21.09
C GLU A 35 -1.04 8.57 21.00
N THR A 36 -0.80 9.46 20.03
CA THR A 36 -1.61 10.65 19.76
C THR A 36 -2.71 10.42 18.73
N TRP A 37 -2.87 9.20 18.21
CA TRP A 37 -3.88 8.89 17.19
C TRP A 37 -5.26 8.67 17.82
N GLY A 38 -6.30 8.91 17.02
CA GLY A 38 -7.67 8.61 17.42
C GLY A 38 -7.89 7.13 17.64
N VAL A 39 -8.89 6.77 18.44
CA VAL A 39 -9.31 5.37 18.63
C VAL A 39 -10.31 5.01 17.54
N ALA A 40 -10.11 3.85 16.92
CA ALA A 40 -10.98 3.39 15.87
C ALA A 40 -12.33 2.90 16.41
N THR A 41 -13.41 3.13 15.67
CA THR A 41 -14.73 2.57 15.99
C THR A 41 -14.88 1.13 15.46
N ALA A 42 -15.84 0.39 16.01
CA ALA A 42 -16.14 -0.96 15.53
C ALA A 42 -16.64 -0.94 14.07
N GLU A 43 -17.44 0.06 13.68
CA GLU A 43 -18.03 0.14 12.35
C GLU A 43 -16.99 0.37 11.25
N GLU A 44 -15.99 1.21 11.50
CA GLU A 44 -14.92 1.45 10.53
C GLU A 44 -13.94 0.27 10.43
N PHE A 45 -13.76 -0.48 11.53
CA PHE A 45 -12.79 -1.56 11.61
C PHE A 45 -13.38 -2.94 11.27
N GLU A 46 -14.71 -3.09 11.28
CA GLU A 46 -15.43 -4.33 10.95
C GLU A 46 -14.95 -5.01 9.66
N PRO A 47 -14.68 -4.29 8.55
CA PRO A 47 -14.28 -4.97 7.31
C PRO A 47 -12.92 -5.66 7.41
N VAL A 48 -12.05 -5.28 8.35
CA VAL A 48 -10.65 -5.73 8.38
C VAL A 48 -10.54 -7.25 8.63
N PRO A 49 -11.11 -7.84 9.70
CA PRO A 49 -11.06 -9.29 9.90
C PRO A 49 -11.72 -10.07 8.75
N ARG A 50 -12.83 -9.57 8.20
CA ARG A 50 -13.52 -10.17 7.05
C ARG A 50 -12.60 -10.26 5.83
N LEU A 51 -11.98 -9.15 5.45
CA LEU A 51 -11.10 -9.08 4.28
C LEU A 51 -9.81 -9.88 4.49
N CYS A 52 -9.29 -9.96 5.72
CA CYS A 52 -8.18 -10.87 6.04
C CYS A 52 -8.54 -12.33 5.74
N ARG A 53 -9.76 -12.77 6.07
CA ARG A 53 -10.24 -14.12 5.74
C ARG A 53 -10.37 -14.33 4.24
N TYR A 54 -10.81 -13.32 3.49
CA TYR A 54 -10.88 -13.41 2.02
C TYR A 54 -9.51 -13.53 1.37
N ILE A 55 -8.51 -12.80 1.88
CA ILE A 55 -7.13 -12.96 1.40
C ILE A 55 -6.57 -14.33 1.81
N LEU A 56 -6.84 -14.81 3.02
CA LEU A 56 -6.42 -16.14 3.47
C LEU A 56 -7.00 -17.24 2.56
N ALA A 57 -8.24 -17.10 2.10
CA ALA A 57 -8.88 -18.03 1.18
C ALA A 57 -8.14 -18.15 -0.17
N VAL A 58 -7.38 -17.12 -0.59
CA VAL A 58 -6.53 -17.20 -1.80
C VAL A 58 -5.39 -18.24 -1.63
N TYR A 59 -5.05 -18.62 -0.39
CA TYR A 59 -4.02 -19.61 -0.10
C TYR A 59 -4.52 -21.07 -0.21
N GLU A 60 -5.83 -21.29 -0.15
CA GLU A 60 -6.40 -22.62 -0.37
C GLU A 60 -6.21 -23.06 -1.81
N ASP A 61 -6.29 -24.36 -2.07
CA ASP A 61 -6.39 -24.89 -3.44
C ASP A 61 -7.85 -24.99 -3.87
N ASP A 62 -8.68 -25.64 -3.04
CA ASP A 62 -10.13 -25.77 -3.20
C ASP A 62 -10.90 -25.10 -2.06
N LEU A 63 -11.75 -24.14 -2.40
CA LEU A 63 -12.58 -23.40 -1.43
C LEU A 63 -13.82 -24.18 -0.97
N ARG A 64 -14.20 -25.25 -1.68
CA ARG A 64 -15.30 -26.13 -1.27
C ARG A 64 -14.85 -27.20 -0.27
N CYS A 65 -13.55 -27.50 -0.26
CA CYS A 65 -12.93 -28.43 0.68
C CYS A 65 -11.62 -27.82 1.25
N PRO A 66 -11.73 -26.74 2.04
CA PRO A 66 -10.56 -26.05 2.56
C PRO A 66 -9.78 -26.90 3.57
N LEU A 67 -8.45 -26.75 3.58
CA LEU A 67 -7.53 -27.53 4.42
C LEU A 67 -7.02 -26.76 5.63
N TRP A 68 -6.98 -25.42 5.55
CA TRP A 68 -6.30 -24.52 6.48
C TRP A 68 -7.22 -23.44 7.02
N GLU A 69 -8.50 -23.78 7.22
CA GLU A 69 -9.50 -22.83 7.69
C GLU A 69 -9.10 -22.20 9.05
N PRO A 70 -9.20 -20.87 9.18
CA PRO A 70 -9.08 -20.24 10.49
C PRO A 70 -10.28 -20.62 11.38
N PRO A 71 -10.18 -20.44 12.70
CA PRO A 71 -11.32 -20.61 13.59
C PRO A 71 -12.51 -19.76 13.14
N GLY A 72 -13.65 -20.41 12.82
CA GLY A 72 -14.83 -19.74 12.27
C GLY A 72 -14.92 -19.72 10.74
N GLY A 73 -13.99 -20.39 10.04
CA GLY A 73 -13.98 -20.53 8.59
C GLY A 73 -13.65 -19.23 7.85
N TYR A 74 -13.56 -19.30 6.52
CA TYR A 74 -13.29 -18.12 5.69
C TYR A 74 -14.47 -17.14 5.62
N GLY A 75 -15.69 -17.59 5.96
CA GLY A 75 -16.91 -16.79 5.77
C GLY A 75 -17.19 -16.50 4.29
N ILE A 76 -16.72 -17.37 3.39
CA ILE A 76 -16.94 -17.29 1.95
C ILE A 76 -18.00 -18.31 1.57
N ASN A 77 -18.98 -17.89 0.77
CA ASN A 77 -19.84 -18.81 0.05
C ASN A 77 -19.17 -19.16 -1.30
N PRO A 78 -18.75 -20.42 -1.53
CA PRO A 78 -18.08 -20.80 -2.77
C PRO A 78 -18.88 -20.52 -4.04
N ASP A 79 -20.22 -20.44 -3.95
CA ASP A 79 -21.09 -20.16 -5.09
C ASP A 79 -21.10 -18.67 -5.49
N TRP A 80 -20.58 -17.79 -4.63
CA TRP A 80 -20.42 -16.36 -4.94
C TRP A 80 -19.00 -16.01 -5.42
N LEU A 81 -18.14 -17.02 -5.58
CA LEU A 81 -16.82 -16.86 -6.18
C LEU A 81 -16.95 -16.68 -7.69
N ILE A 82 -16.54 -15.52 -8.20
CA ILE A 82 -16.56 -15.25 -9.64
C ILE A 82 -15.38 -15.92 -10.32
N LEU A 83 -14.18 -15.75 -9.75
CA LEU A 83 -12.96 -16.37 -10.26
C LEU A 83 -11.85 -16.39 -9.20
N LYS A 84 -10.88 -17.25 -9.45
CA LYS A 84 -9.62 -17.35 -8.72
C LYS A 84 -8.48 -17.54 -9.71
N ARG A 85 -7.41 -16.78 -9.54
CA ARG A 85 -6.22 -16.82 -10.40
C ARG A 85 -5.03 -17.27 -9.59
N THR A 86 -4.31 -18.23 -10.15
CA THR A 86 -3.04 -18.75 -9.64
C THR A 86 -1.87 -18.06 -10.32
N TYR A 87 -0.65 -18.42 -9.90
CA TYR A 87 0.57 -17.97 -10.55
C TYR A 87 0.67 -18.34 -12.03
N ASP A 88 0.08 -19.46 -12.43
CA ASP A 88 0.14 -19.90 -13.82
C ASP A 88 -0.82 -19.07 -14.70
N ASP A 89 -1.98 -18.72 -14.16
CA ASP A 89 -2.93 -17.83 -14.85
C ASP A 89 -2.37 -16.42 -15.10
N THR A 90 -1.65 -15.86 -14.11
CA THR A 90 -1.04 -14.53 -14.24
C THR A 90 0.29 -14.55 -15.02
N ARG A 91 0.72 -15.73 -15.49
CA ARG A 91 2.07 -15.98 -16.03
C ARG A 91 3.17 -15.49 -15.08
N ARG A 92 2.91 -15.54 -13.77
CA ARG A 92 3.81 -15.10 -12.67
C ARG A 92 4.17 -13.62 -12.73
N ARG A 93 3.31 -12.79 -13.31
CA ARG A 93 3.49 -11.31 -13.38
C ARG A 93 2.69 -10.55 -12.32
N ALA A 94 1.75 -11.23 -11.67
CA ALA A 94 1.02 -10.72 -10.52
C ALA A 94 0.84 -11.84 -9.49
N PRO A 95 0.72 -11.50 -8.18
CA PRO A 95 0.39 -12.47 -7.15
C PRO A 95 -0.98 -13.12 -7.42
N PRO A 96 -1.25 -14.33 -6.90
CA PRO A 96 -2.56 -14.95 -6.95
C PRO A 96 -3.62 -14.06 -6.30
N TYR A 97 -4.84 -14.13 -6.82
CA TYR A 97 -5.96 -13.36 -6.31
C TYR A 97 -7.27 -14.09 -6.56
N LEU A 98 -8.33 -13.63 -5.89
CA LEU A 98 -9.69 -14.03 -6.17
C LEU A 98 -10.58 -12.80 -6.34
N LEU A 99 -11.66 -12.97 -7.09
CA LEU A 99 -12.74 -12.00 -7.23
C LEU A 99 -14.01 -12.63 -6.66
N TYR A 100 -14.51 -12.01 -5.59
CA TYR A 100 -15.61 -12.50 -4.79
C TYR A 100 -16.75 -11.49 -4.76
N LEU A 101 -17.99 -11.99 -4.88
CA LEU A 101 -19.18 -11.17 -4.82
C LEU A 101 -19.86 -11.33 -3.45
N ASP A 102 -19.57 -10.41 -2.55
CA ASP A 102 -20.08 -10.45 -1.18
C ASP A 102 -21.47 -9.83 -1.12
N HIS A 103 -22.50 -10.67 -1.29
CA HIS A 103 -23.89 -10.23 -1.29
C HIS A 103 -24.36 -9.70 0.07
N ASP A 104 -23.83 -10.23 1.17
CA ASP A 104 -24.20 -9.82 2.53
C ASP A 104 -23.77 -8.38 2.82
N HIS A 105 -22.65 -7.94 2.23
CA HIS A 105 -22.10 -6.60 2.42
C HIS A 105 -22.27 -5.68 1.20
N ALA A 106 -22.96 -6.16 0.16
CA ALA A 106 -23.09 -5.47 -1.13
C ALA A 106 -21.73 -5.00 -1.67
N ASP A 107 -20.76 -5.92 -1.76
CA ASP A 107 -19.36 -5.60 -2.07
C ASP A 107 -18.78 -6.53 -3.14
N ILE A 108 -18.08 -5.96 -4.12
CA ILE A 108 -17.28 -6.69 -5.11
C ILE A 108 -15.84 -6.65 -4.60
N VAL A 109 -15.32 -7.77 -4.14
CA VAL A 109 -14.01 -7.83 -3.49
C VAL A 109 -12.99 -8.53 -4.38
N LEU A 110 -11.91 -7.81 -4.72
CA LEU A 110 -10.72 -8.42 -5.33
C LEU A 110 -9.63 -8.56 -4.26
N ALA A 111 -9.41 -9.79 -3.79
CA ALA A 111 -8.48 -10.11 -2.71
C ALA A 111 -7.17 -10.70 -3.27
N ILE A 112 -6.04 -10.06 -2.98
CA ILE A 112 -4.72 -10.37 -3.54
C ILE A 112 -3.79 -10.93 -2.45
N ARG A 113 -3.21 -12.09 -2.75
CA ARG A 113 -2.29 -12.81 -1.86
C ARG A 113 -0.97 -12.06 -1.65
N GLY A 114 -0.35 -12.29 -0.49
CA GLY A 114 1.01 -11.84 -0.19
C GLY A 114 2.12 -12.68 -0.82
N LEU A 115 3.37 -12.29 -0.53
CA LEU A 115 4.56 -12.92 -1.06
C LEU A 115 4.62 -14.42 -0.70
N ASN A 116 4.88 -15.29 -1.67
CA ASN A 116 5.30 -16.64 -1.42
C ASN A 116 6.84 -16.72 -1.34
N LEU A 117 7.39 -16.96 -0.15
CA LEU A 117 8.83 -17.05 0.08
C LEU A 117 9.52 -18.15 -0.76
N ALA A 118 8.78 -19.19 -1.17
CA ALA A 118 9.30 -20.24 -2.03
C ALA A 118 9.39 -19.83 -3.52
N ASN A 119 8.76 -18.72 -3.92
CA ASN A 119 8.67 -18.29 -5.30
C ASN A 119 9.61 -17.10 -5.57
N GLN A 120 10.73 -17.35 -6.26
CA GLN A 120 11.72 -16.31 -6.60
C GLN A 120 11.16 -15.16 -7.46
N LYS A 121 10.09 -15.37 -8.23
CA LYS A 121 9.52 -14.32 -9.09
C LYS A 121 8.68 -13.30 -8.33
N ASP A 122 8.17 -13.70 -7.18
CA ASP A 122 7.46 -12.83 -6.25
C ASP A 122 8.42 -11.77 -5.67
N TYR A 123 9.68 -12.15 -5.45
CA TYR A 123 10.74 -11.21 -5.16
C TYR A 123 11.06 -10.29 -6.34
N ALA A 124 11.00 -10.79 -7.58
CA ALA A 124 11.23 -9.95 -8.76
C ALA A 124 10.26 -8.75 -8.82
N VAL A 125 8.99 -8.93 -8.41
CA VAL A 125 8.02 -7.83 -8.33
C VAL A 125 8.44 -6.79 -7.28
N LEU A 126 8.91 -7.22 -6.11
CA LEU A 126 9.41 -6.31 -5.05
C LEU A 126 10.74 -5.63 -5.43
N LEU A 127 11.61 -6.33 -6.14
CA LEU A 127 12.95 -5.85 -6.50
C LEU A 127 12.95 -5.00 -7.77
N ASP A 128 11.90 -5.06 -8.59
CA ASP A 128 11.71 -4.18 -9.74
C ASP A 128 11.30 -2.76 -9.29
N ASN A 129 12.21 -2.08 -8.60
CA ASN A 129 12.02 -0.69 -8.20
C ASN A 129 13.35 0.02 -7.99
N ARG A 130 13.58 1.09 -8.75
CA ARG A 130 14.64 2.08 -8.51
C ARG A 130 14.04 3.34 -7.89
N LEU A 131 14.83 4.04 -7.07
CA LEU A 131 14.35 5.25 -6.39
C LEU A 131 13.88 6.29 -7.40
N GLY A 132 12.60 6.68 -7.30
CA GLY A 132 12.00 7.66 -8.21
C GLY A 132 11.85 7.17 -9.66
N GLN A 133 11.91 5.85 -9.90
CA GLN A 133 11.80 5.28 -11.24
C GLN A 133 10.47 5.59 -11.91
N ARG A 134 9.38 5.57 -11.14
CA ARG A 134 8.03 5.63 -11.68
C ARG A 134 7.20 6.74 -11.07
N LYS A 135 6.71 7.62 -11.93
CA LYS A 135 5.72 8.65 -11.58
C LYS A 135 4.30 8.18 -11.89
N PHE A 136 3.35 8.58 -11.07
CA PHE A 136 1.92 8.37 -11.28
C PHE A 136 1.14 9.44 -10.51
N ASP A 137 0.12 10.05 -11.15
CA ASP A 137 -0.75 11.07 -10.54
C ASP A 137 0.02 12.19 -9.79
N GLY A 138 1.09 12.69 -10.38
CA GLY A 138 1.91 13.76 -9.77
C GLY A 138 2.74 13.33 -8.54
N GLY A 139 2.82 12.04 -8.23
CA GLY A 139 3.73 11.47 -7.22
C GLY A 139 4.59 10.35 -7.78
N TYR A 140 5.26 9.61 -6.88
CA TYR A 140 6.07 8.44 -7.21
C TYR A 140 5.46 7.17 -6.63
N VAL A 141 5.55 6.07 -7.37
CA VAL A 141 5.01 4.77 -6.97
C VAL A 141 6.05 3.68 -7.19
N HIS A 142 5.85 2.54 -6.54
CA HIS A 142 6.69 1.37 -6.74
C HIS A 142 6.46 0.76 -8.12
N ASN A 143 7.52 0.61 -8.91
CA ASN A 143 7.41 0.21 -10.32
C ASN A 143 6.84 -1.21 -10.50
N GLY A 144 7.43 -2.23 -9.85
CA GLY A 144 6.96 -3.61 -9.97
C GLY A 144 5.53 -3.83 -9.47
N LEU A 145 5.16 -3.24 -8.33
CA LEU A 145 3.79 -3.27 -7.81
C LEU A 145 2.79 -2.63 -8.79
N LEU A 146 3.15 -1.51 -9.43
CA LEU A 146 2.28 -0.87 -10.42
C LEU A 146 2.10 -1.76 -11.66
N LYS A 147 3.15 -2.43 -12.13
CA LYS A 147 3.06 -3.40 -13.24
C LYS A 147 2.13 -4.55 -12.90
N ALA A 148 2.29 -5.13 -11.71
CA ALA A 148 1.41 -6.20 -11.24
C ALA A 148 -0.05 -5.74 -11.18
N ALA A 149 -0.31 -4.52 -10.68
CA ALA A 149 -1.65 -3.94 -10.67
C ALA A 149 -2.21 -3.78 -12.09
N GLY A 150 -1.40 -3.32 -13.04
CA GLY A 150 -1.77 -3.23 -14.45
C GLY A 150 -2.17 -4.59 -15.05
N VAL A 151 -1.40 -5.65 -14.76
CA VAL A 151 -1.70 -7.02 -15.21
C VAL A 151 -3.01 -7.55 -14.65
N VAL A 152 -3.30 -7.30 -13.36
CA VAL A 152 -4.57 -7.70 -12.74
C VAL A 152 -5.74 -6.94 -13.38
N LEU A 153 -5.60 -5.63 -13.57
CA LEU A 153 -6.66 -4.82 -14.16
C LEU A 153 -6.94 -5.22 -15.61
N ASP A 154 -5.91 -5.45 -16.41
CA ASP A 154 -6.02 -5.88 -17.80
C ASP A 154 -6.77 -7.23 -17.91
N ALA A 155 -6.41 -8.18 -17.05
CA ALA A 155 -7.01 -9.51 -17.06
C ALA A 155 -8.49 -9.50 -16.66
N GLU A 156 -8.87 -8.64 -15.70
CA GLU A 156 -10.20 -8.68 -15.08
C GLU A 156 -11.09 -7.49 -15.41
N TYR A 157 -10.67 -6.62 -16.33
CA TYR A 157 -11.39 -5.40 -16.68
C TYR A 157 -12.85 -5.67 -17.10
N ASP A 158 -13.05 -6.57 -18.08
CA ASP A 158 -14.38 -6.86 -18.61
C ASP A 158 -15.30 -7.45 -17.53
N THR A 159 -14.75 -8.34 -16.70
CA THR A 159 -15.47 -8.94 -15.57
C THR A 159 -15.87 -7.88 -14.55
N LEU A 160 -14.94 -7.01 -14.14
CA LEU A 160 -15.20 -5.93 -13.19
C LEU A 160 -16.23 -4.94 -13.74
N LYS A 161 -16.13 -4.57 -15.02
CA LYS A 161 -17.09 -3.69 -15.67
C LYS A 161 -18.49 -4.29 -15.62
N LYS A 162 -18.63 -5.55 -16.02
CA LYS A 162 -19.92 -6.25 -16.01
C LYS A 162 -20.51 -6.33 -14.60
N LEU A 163 -19.71 -6.70 -13.60
CA LEU A 163 -20.19 -6.76 -12.21
C LEU A 163 -20.66 -5.40 -11.69
N LEU A 164 -19.99 -4.30 -12.07
CA LEU A 164 -20.41 -2.96 -11.68
C LEU A 164 -21.71 -2.51 -12.36
N GLU A 165 -21.97 -3.00 -13.57
CA GLU A 165 -23.23 -2.78 -14.30
C GLU A 165 -24.36 -3.63 -13.70
N ASP A 166 -24.11 -4.91 -13.41
CA ASP A 166 -25.08 -5.85 -12.82
C ASP A 166 -25.43 -5.47 -11.36
N TYR A 167 -24.47 -4.90 -10.62
CA TYR A 167 -24.61 -4.54 -9.21
C TYR A 167 -24.31 -3.04 -8.96
N PRO A 168 -25.18 -2.12 -9.41
CA PRO A 168 -24.91 -0.68 -9.38
C PRO A 168 -24.89 -0.08 -7.96
N ASN A 169 -25.37 -0.81 -6.96
CA ASN A 169 -25.35 -0.37 -5.56
C ASN A 169 -24.15 -0.92 -4.78
N TYR A 170 -23.33 -1.79 -5.38
CA TYR A 170 -22.26 -2.47 -4.66
C TYR A 170 -21.00 -1.59 -4.59
N THR A 171 -20.22 -1.72 -3.53
CA THR A 171 -18.88 -1.15 -3.47
C THR A 171 -17.89 -2.01 -4.25
N LEU A 172 -16.77 -1.42 -4.67
CA LEU A 172 -15.64 -2.12 -5.27
C LEU A 172 -14.45 -2.04 -4.31
N THR A 173 -14.10 -3.15 -3.69
CA THR A 173 -13.08 -3.22 -2.66
C THR A 173 -11.88 -4.02 -3.11
N PHE A 174 -10.71 -3.37 -3.15
CA PHE A 174 -9.43 -4.02 -3.38
C PHE A 174 -8.76 -4.34 -2.05
N SER A 175 -8.46 -5.61 -1.79
CA SER A 175 -7.77 -5.99 -0.56
C SER A 175 -6.54 -6.83 -0.86
N GLY A 176 -5.52 -6.73 -0.03
CA GLY A 176 -4.38 -7.61 -0.16
C GLY A 176 -3.50 -7.62 1.08
N HIS A 177 -2.56 -8.55 1.13
CA HIS A 177 -1.60 -8.70 2.21
C HIS A 177 -0.16 -8.54 1.74
N SER A 178 0.69 -7.88 2.52
CA SER A 178 2.13 -7.73 2.24
C SER A 178 2.48 -7.21 0.83
N LEU A 179 2.87 -8.10 -0.09
CA LEU A 179 3.09 -7.78 -1.50
C LEU A 179 1.76 -7.40 -2.18
N GLY A 180 0.72 -8.19 -1.95
CA GLY A 180 -0.61 -8.02 -2.53
C GLY A 180 -1.31 -6.75 -2.07
N SER A 181 -1.05 -6.23 -0.86
CA SER A 181 -1.59 -4.93 -0.42
C SER A 181 -1.02 -3.78 -1.22
N GLY A 182 0.27 -3.81 -1.55
CA GLY A 182 0.88 -2.81 -2.42
C GLY A 182 0.28 -2.83 -3.83
N VAL A 183 0.00 -4.02 -4.36
CA VAL A 183 -0.70 -4.19 -5.65
C VAL A 183 -2.13 -3.66 -5.56
N ALA A 184 -2.89 -4.04 -4.52
CA ALA A 184 -4.27 -3.60 -4.31
C ALA A 184 -4.40 -2.07 -4.16
N ALA A 185 -3.49 -1.43 -3.42
CA ALA A 185 -3.46 0.02 -3.25
C ALA A 185 -3.24 0.76 -4.58
N LEU A 186 -2.26 0.33 -5.38
CA LEU A 186 -1.99 0.93 -6.67
C LEU A 186 -3.09 0.63 -7.69
N LEU A 187 -3.71 -0.55 -7.62
CA LEU A 187 -4.86 -0.91 -8.44
C LEU A 187 -6.06 0.01 -8.16
N ALA A 188 -6.36 0.27 -6.88
CA ALA A 188 -7.41 1.21 -6.48
C ALA A 188 -7.15 2.62 -7.03
N MET A 189 -5.90 3.09 -6.99
CA MET A 189 -5.53 4.39 -7.58
C MET A 189 -5.73 4.43 -9.10
N VAL A 190 -5.29 3.39 -9.81
CA VAL A 190 -5.45 3.30 -11.28
C VAL A 190 -6.93 3.30 -11.65
N VAL A 191 -7.77 2.55 -10.94
CA VAL A 191 -9.22 2.52 -11.15
C VAL A 191 -9.85 3.88 -10.90
N VAL A 192 -9.47 4.57 -9.82
CA VAL A 192 -10.05 5.88 -9.47
C VAL A 192 -9.64 6.99 -10.43
N GLN A 193 -8.45 6.92 -11.02
CA GLN A 193 -8.03 7.83 -12.08
C GLN A 193 -8.73 7.55 -13.41
N ASN A 194 -9.29 6.34 -13.60
CA ASN A 194 -9.87 5.89 -14.86
C ASN A 194 -11.34 5.45 -14.72
N ARG A 195 -12.10 6.04 -13.79
CA ARG A 195 -13.49 5.65 -13.47
C ARG A 195 -14.42 5.67 -14.66
N HIS A 196 -14.23 6.60 -15.60
CA HIS A 196 -15.01 6.70 -16.84
C HIS A 196 -14.99 5.40 -17.65
N LYS A 197 -13.94 4.59 -17.53
CA LYS A 197 -13.82 3.32 -18.25
C LYS A 197 -14.50 2.14 -17.55
N LEU A 198 -14.80 2.25 -16.25
CA LEU A 198 -15.51 1.25 -15.44
C LEU A 198 -16.93 1.75 -15.11
N GLY A 199 -17.68 2.14 -16.14
CA GLY A 199 -19.08 2.58 -16.00
C GLY A 199 -19.26 3.88 -15.21
N GLY A 200 -18.20 4.68 -15.02
CA GLY A 200 -18.29 5.93 -14.28
C GLY A 200 -18.48 5.76 -12.77
N ILE A 201 -17.99 4.65 -12.19
CA ILE A 201 -18.11 4.38 -10.75
C ILE A 201 -17.74 5.61 -9.89
N ASP A 202 -18.56 5.90 -8.87
CA ASP A 202 -18.25 6.97 -7.91
C ASP A 202 -16.97 6.63 -7.14
N ARG A 203 -16.08 7.60 -6.95
CA ARG A 203 -14.86 7.46 -6.15
C ARG A 203 -15.18 6.92 -4.75
N LYS A 204 -16.29 7.35 -4.15
CA LYS A 204 -16.71 6.92 -2.81
C LYS A 204 -17.07 5.43 -2.71
N ARG A 205 -17.40 4.79 -3.85
CA ARG A 205 -17.68 3.35 -3.91
C ARG A 205 -16.43 2.50 -4.06
N VAL A 206 -15.28 3.10 -4.39
CA VAL A 206 -14.00 2.39 -4.46
C VAL A 206 -13.33 2.43 -3.10
N ARG A 207 -12.95 1.27 -2.58
CA ARG A 207 -12.24 1.13 -1.31
C ARG A 207 -11.01 0.26 -1.47
N CYS A 208 -10.02 0.46 -0.63
CA CYS A 208 -8.89 -0.44 -0.52
C CYS A 208 -8.56 -0.74 0.94
N TYR A 209 -8.36 -2.02 1.26
CA TYR A 209 -7.86 -2.47 2.56
C TYR A 209 -6.52 -3.17 2.38
N SER A 210 -5.47 -2.44 2.71
CA SER A 210 -4.08 -2.83 2.57
C SER A 210 -3.58 -3.43 3.88
N ILE A 211 -3.49 -4.77 3.97
CA ILE A 211 -3.05 -5.47 5.18
C ILE A 211 -1.53 -5.62 5.16
N ALA A 212 -0.86 -5.16 6.21
CA ALA A 212 0.61 -5.10 6.35
C ALA A 212 1.34 -4.59 5.08
N PRO A 213 1.01 -3.38 4.58
CA PRO A 213 1.43 -2.93 3.25
C PRO A 213 2.91 -2.65 3.12
N ALA A 214 3.50 -3.13 2.04
CA ALA A 214 4.76 -2.62 1.54
C ALA A 214 4.64 -1.12 1.19
N ARG A 215 5.72 -0.37 1.42
CA ARG A 215 5.80 1.04 1.01
C ARG A 215 5.73 1.14 -0.51
N CYS A 216 4.66 1.73 -1.03
CA CYS A 216 4.35 1.65 -2.46
C CYS A 216 4.09 3.00 -3.15
N MET A 217 3.96 4.10 -2.40
CA MET A 217 3.67 5.42 -2.99
C MET A 217 4.26 6.59 -2.18
N SER A 218 4.49 7.73 -2.83
CA SER A 218 5.01 8.94 -2.20
C SER A 218 4.01 9.56 -1.21
N LEU A 219 4.50 10.43 -0.32
CA LEU A 219 3.70 11.01 0.75
C LEU A 219 2.47 11.77 0.23
N ASN A 220 2.62 12.55 -0.83
CA ASN A 220 1.51 13.29 -1.44
C ASN A 220 0.39 12.35 -1.91
N LEU A 221 0.73 11.18 -2.46
CA LEU A 221 -0.24 10.17 -2.89
C LEU A 221 -0.86 9.47 -1.68
N ALA A 222 -0.05 9.07 -0.69
CA ALA A 222 -0.55 8.45 0.52
C ALA A 222 -1.60 9.31 1.22
N VAL A 223 -1.39 10.63 1.28
CA VAL A 223 -2.39 11.56 1.83
C VAL A 223 -3.57 11.71 0.87
N ARG A 224 -3.35 12.00 -0.42
CA ARG A 224 -4.42 12.23 -1.42
C ARG A 224 -5.43 11.08 -1.56
N TYR A 225 -5.00 9.85 -1.30
CA TYR A 225 -5.86 8.66 -1.40
C TYR A 225 -6.27 8.09 -0.03
N ALA A 226 -6.05 8.82 1.06
CA ALA A 226 -6.44 8.41 2.40
C ALA A 226 -7.96 8.34 2.64
N ASP A 227 -8.76 8.89 1.73
CA ASP A 227 -10.22 8.79 1.71
C ASP A 227 -10.72 7.42 1.21
N ILE A 228 -9.91 6.70 0.42
CA ILE A 228 -10.30 5.38 -0.13
C ILE A 228 -9.38 4.23 0.29
N ILE A 229 -8.11 4.50 0.63
CA ILE A 229 -7.13 3.48 1.03
C ILE A 229 -6.98 3.46 2.55
N ASN A 230 -7.26 2.30 3.13
CA ASN A 230 -7.14 1.98 4.54
C ASN A 230 -6.06 0.93 4.72
N SER A 231 -5.01 1.25 5.47
CA SER A 231 -3.85 0.38 5.68
C SER A 231 -3.79 -0.10 7.12
N VAL A 232 -3.77 -1.41 7.32
CA VAL A 232 -3.66 -2.03 8.64
C VAL A 232 -2.21 -2.44 8.85
N GLN A 233 -1.57 -1.86 9.86
CA GLN A 233 -0.15 -2.05 10.13
C GLN A 233 0.08 -2.40 11.60
N ASP A 234 0.37 -3.66 11.86
CA ASP A 234 0.91 -4.15 13.15
C ASP A 234 2.42 -4.49 13.03
N ASP A 235 2.88 -4.72 11.80
CA ASP A 235 4.12 -5.46 11.58
C ASP A 235 5.41 -4.61 11.39
N PHE A 236 6.53 -5.27 11.68
CA PHE A 236 7.92 -4.82 11.56
C PHE A 236 8.45 -4.85 10.11
N LEU A 237 8.11 -5.88 9.31
CA LEU A 237 8.76 -6.12 8.01
C LEU A 237 8.52 -5.01 6.98
N PRO A 238 7.28 -4.49 6.78
CA PRO A 238 7.03 -3.47 5.77
C PRO A 238 7.68 -2.11 6.07
N ARG A 239 8.19 -1.93 7.30
CA ARG A 239 8.88 -0.71 7.74
C ARG A 239 10.35 -0.68 7.32
N THR A 240 10.86 -1.74 6.72
CA THR A 240 12.23 -1.77 6.20
C THR A 240 12.25 -1.38 4.73
N ALA A 241 13.15 -0.46 4.37
CA ALA A 241 13.39 -0.07 2.98
C ALA A 241 14.45 -0.95 2.28
N THR A 242 14.83 -2.04 2.95
CA THR A 242 15.85 -2.99 2.49
C THR A 242 15.15 -4.16 1.80
N PRO A 243 15.68 -4.66 0.67
CA PRO A 243 15.22 -5.90 0.07
C PRO A 243 15.09 -7.02 1.12
N LEU A 244 13.95 -7.69 1.16
CA LEU A 244 13.72 -8.83 2.06
C LEU A 244 14.77 -9.93 1.83
N GLU A 245 15.25 -10.08 0.59
CA GLU A 245 16.33 -11.00 0.26
C GLU A 245 17.63 -10.72 1.03
N ASP A 246 17.99 -9.45 1.23
CA ASP A 246 19.19 -9.08 1.99
C ASP A 246 19.01 -9.32 3.48
N ILE A 247 17.78 -9.22 4.00
CA ILE A 247 17.49 -9.50 5.42
C ILE A 247 17.55 -11.01 5.67
N PHE A 248 17.01 -11.82 4.76
CA PHE A 248 16.93 -13.28 4.93
C PHE A 248 18.20 -14.04 4.51
N LYS A 249 18.91 -13.62 3.44
CA LYS A 249 20.20 -14.23 3.04
C LYS A 249 21.35 -13.79 3.95
N SER A 250 21.24 -12.64 4.60
CA SER A 250 22.29 -12.03 5.41
C SER A 250 22.10 -12.23 6.92
N LEU A 251 21.58 -13.38 7.35
CA LEU A 251 21.51 -13.72 8.79
C LEU A 251 22.89 -13.61 9.46
N PHE A 252 23.97 -13.82 8.71
CA PHE A 252 25.37 -13.68 9.14
C PHE A 252 25.96 -12.26 9.07
N CYS A 253 25.33 -11.29 8.37
CA CYS A 253 25.82 -9.90 8.26
C CYS A 253 24.73 -8.85 8.66
N LEU A 254 23.62 -9.32 9.22
CA LEU A 254 22.55 -8.54 9.84
C LEU A 254 23.08 -7.50 10.84
N PRO A 255 24.08 -7.80 11.70
CA PRO A 255 24.71 -6.81 12.57
C PRO A 255 25.34 -5.65 11.78
N CYS A 256 26.08 -5.93 10.71
CA CYS A 256 26.74 -4.93 9.86
C CYS A 256 25.73 -4.09 9.05
N LEU A 257 24.66 -4.72 8.55
CA LEU A 257 23.55 -4.02 7.87
C LEU A 257 22.81 -3.07 8.82
N LEU A 258 22.52 -3.52 10.05
CA LEU A 258 21.91 -2.69 11.09
C LEU A 258 22.83 -1.54 11.50
N CYS A 259 24.14 -1.79 11.57
CA CYS A 259 25.20 -0.81 11.82
C CYS A 259 25.29 0.29 10.74
N PHE A 260 25.28 -0.07 9.45
CA PHE A 260 25.25 0.90 8.35
C PHE A 260 23.94 1.71 8.36
N ARG A 261 22.82 1.04 8.64
CA ARG A 261 21.51 1.68 8.72
C ARG A 261 21.38 2.60 9.94
N CYS A 262 22.02 2.25 11.05
CA CYS A 262 22.14 3.10 12.23
C CYS A 262 22.77 4.44 11.88
N ILE A 263 23.91 4.42 11.17
CA ILE A 263 24.56 5.66 10.70
C ILE A 263 23.59 6.44 9.82
N LYS A 264 23.06 5.81 8.77
CA LYS A 264 22.19 6.48 7.80
C LYS A 264 20.94 7.09 8.44
N ASP A 265 20.26 6.37 9.32
CA ASP A 265 19.06 6.84 10.01
C ASP A 265 19.38 7.95 11.04
N THR A 266 20.54 7.89 11.69
CA THR A 266 20.96 8.91 12.68
C THR A 266 21.32 10.24 12.02
N PHE A 267 21.87 10.20 10.80
CA PHE A 267 22.29 11.40 10.06
C PHE A 267 21.26 11.93 9.05
N THR A 268 20.12 11.27 8.87
CA THR A 268 19.04 11.76 8.00
C THR A 268 17.98 12.49 8.82
N SER A 269 17.90 13.82 8.71
CA SER A 269 16.86 14.61 9.37
C SER A 269 15.46 14.27 8.83
N GLU A 270 14.44 14.32 9.70
CA GLU A 270 13.04 14.08 9.30
C GLU A 270 12.58 15.05 8.21
N GLU A 271 12.99 16.32 8.30
CA GLU A 271 12.71 17.33 7.28
C GLU A 271 13.25 16.93 5.90
N ARG A 272 14.45 16.34 5.84
CA ARG A 272 15.04 15.83 4.59
C ARG A 272 14.27 14.63 4.04
N LYS A 273 13.67 13.81 4.90
CA LYS A 273 12.85 12.65 4.48
C LYS A 273 11.52 13.12 3.87
N ILE A 274 10.85 14.07 4.52
CA ILE A 274 9.56 14.63 4.06
C ILE A 274 9.72 15.36 2.73
N LYS A 275 10.85 16.06 2.54
CA LYS A 275 11.15 16.82 1.32
C LYS A 275 11.62 15.94 0.15
N ASP A 276 11.93 14.65 0.33
CA ASP A 276 12.30 13.77 -0.79
C ASP A 276 11.05 13.21 -1.48
N PRO A 277 10.69 13.69 -2.68
CA PRO A 277 9.47 13.25 -3.36
C PRO A 277 9.50 11.77 -3.76
N ARG A 278 10.69 11.18 -3.88
CA ARG A 278 10.88 9.82 -4.40
C ARG A 278 10.74 8.75 -3.32
N ARG A 279 10.67 9.16 -2.05
CA ARG A 279 10.53 8.24 -0.92
C ARG A 279 9.12 7.68 -0.88
N LEU A 280 9.01 6.36 -0.79
CA LEU A 280 7.74 5.66 -0.73
C LEU A 280 7.33 5.41 0.73
N TYR A 281 6.01 5.32 0.96
CA TYR A 281 5.35 5.20 2.25
C TYR A 281 4.21 4.18 2.17
N ALA A 282 3.71 3.78 3.34
CA ALA A 282 2.46 3.02 3.44
C ALA A 282 1.30 3.88 2.89
N PRO A 283 0.34 3.27 2.18
CA PRO A 283 -0.67 4.04 1.47
C PRO A 283 -1.86 4.42 2.38
N GLY A 284 -2.40 5.62 2.20
CA GLY A 284 -3.68 6.01 2.80
C GLY A 284 -3.71 6.21 4.32
N ARG A 285 -4.92 6.07 4.88
CA ARG A 285 -5.21 6.11 6.32
C ARG A 285 -4.60 4.88 6.99
N LEU A 286 -3.96 5.04 8.14
CA LEU A 286 -3.32 3.94 8.86
C LEU A 286 -4.15 3.53 10.08
N TYR A 287 -4.33 2.22 10.24
CA TYR A 287 -4.87 1.54 11.41
C TYR A 287 -3.75 0.75 12.08
N HIS A 288 -3.53 1.00 13.36
CA HIS A 288 -2.52 0.31 14.15
C HIS A 288 -3.18 -0.45 15.31
N ILE A 289 -2.98 -1.76 15.32
CA ILE A 289 -3.48 -2.65 16.37
C ILE A 289 -2.45 -2.65 17.51
N VAL A 290 -2.75 -1.96 18.61
CA VAL A 290 -1.84 -1.85 19.75
C VAL A 290 -2.09 -3.02 20.70
N GLU A 291 -1.29 -4.09 20.60
CA GLU A 291 -1.34 -5.24 21.53
C GLU A 291 -0.23 -5.25 22.61
N ARG A 292 0.79 -4.40 22.48
CA ARG A 292 1.99 -4.37 23.37
C ARG A 292 2.25 -2.98 23.97
N ARG A 293 2.61 -2.92 25.26
CA ARG A 293 3.00 -1.69 25.99
C ARG A 293 4.48 -1.72 26.40
N PRO A 294 5.15 -0.55 26.52
CA PRO A 294 6.56 -0.49 26.91
C PRO A 294 6.81 -1.08 28.31
N PHE A 295 7.93 -1.81 28.45
CA PHE A 295 8.47 -2.37 29.70
C PHE A 295 7.59 -3.40 30.45
N ARG A 296 6.59 -4.01 29.79
CA ARG A 296 5.76 -5.07 30.40
C ARG A 296 5.79 -6.33 29.54
N CYS A 297 6.11 -7.48 30.15
CA CYS A 297 5.99 -8.78 29.51
C CYS A 297 4.50 -9.20 29.49
N GLY A 298 3.89 -9.28 28.30
CA GLY A 298 2.51 -9.77 28.11
C GLY A 298 1.78 -9.12 26.95
N ARG A 299 0.82 -9.84 26.34
CA ARG A 299 -0.14 -9.29 25.37
C ARG A 299 -1.33 -8.67 26.12
N PHE A 300 -1.71 -7.45 25.74
CA PHE A 300 -2.84 -6.74 26.33
C PHE A 300 -4.07 -6.84 25.42
N PRO A 301 -5.27 -6.51 25.93
CA PRO A 301 -6.45 -6.36 25.07
C PRO A 301 -6.12 -5.38 23.93
N PRO A 302 -6.20 -5.79 22.65
CA PRO A 302 -5.79 -4.95 21.53
C PRO A 302 -6.65 -3.69 21.46
N VAL A 303 -6.02 -2.55 21.18
CA VAL A 303 -6.68 -1.28 20.92
C VAL A 303 -6.29 -0.81 19.54
N VAL A 304 -7.27 -0.58 18.66
CA VAL A 304 -6.99 -0.08 17.32
C VAL A 304 -6.99 1.43 17.33
N ARG A 305 -5.93 2.01 16.79
CA ARG A 305 -5.80 3.45 16.59
C ARG A 305 -5.75 3.79 15.12
N THR A 306 -6.34 4.91 14.75
CA THR A 306 -6.40 5.37 13.36
C THR A 306 -5.89 6.81 13.22
N ALA A 307 -5.19 7.08 12.12
CA ALA A 307 -4.87 8.44 11.69
C ALA A 307 -4.56 8.52 10.18
N VAL A 308 -4.55 9.74 9.63
CA VAL A 308 -3.86 10.07 8.38
C VAL A 308 -2.52 10.76 8.69
N PRO A 309 -1.44 10.01 8.93
CA PRO A 309 -0.20 10.60 9.43
C PRO A 309 0.54 11.34 8.30
N VAL A 310 0.87 12.61 8.56
CA VAL A 310 1.67 13.47 7.67
C VAL A 310 3.07 13.73 8.24
N ASP A 311 3.14 14.05 9.54
CA ASP A 311 4.37 14.22 10.34
C ASP A 311 4.56 13.06 11.31
N GLY A 312 5.81 12.81 11.73
CA GLY A 312 6.12 11.87 12.81
C GLY A 312 5.65 10.44 12.52
N ARG A 313 5.72 10.05 11.25
CA ARG A 313 4.99 8.89 10.75
C ARG A 313 5.62 7.60 11.24
N PHE A 314 4.73 6.61 11.35
CA PHE A 314 4.87 5.17 11.60
C PHE A 314 5.98 4.46 10.78
N GLU A 315 7.18 5.02 10.82
CA GLU A 315 8.33 4.73 9.98
C GLU A 315 9.45 4.11 10.81
N HIS A 316 9.36 4.18 12.14
CA HIS A 316 10.32 3.54 13.00
C HIS A 316 10.12 2.01 12.93
N ILE A 317 11.18 1.37 12.44
CA ILE A 317 11.43 -0.07 12.54
C ILE A 317 11.37 -0.46 14.04
N VAL A 318 10.38 -1.27 14.44
CA VAL A 318 10.17 -1.77 15.82
C VAL A 318 10.63 -3.21 15.93
N LEU A 319 11.85 -3.44 16.42
CA LEU A 319 12.43 -4.79 16.50
C LEU A 319 11.61 -5.67 17.46
N SER A 320 10.97 -6.71 16.89
CA SER A 320 10.17 -7.70 17.61
C SER A 320 10.76 -9.09 17.41
N CYS A 321 10.90 -9.88 18.47
CA CYS A 321 11.32 -11.29 18.38
C CYS A 321 10.29 -12.18 17.67
N ASN A 322 9.07 -11.66 17.42
CA ASN A 322 7.97 -12.35 16.76
C ASN A 322 7.67 -11.78 15.36
N ALA A 323 8.57 -10.99 14.76
CA ALA A 323 8.30 -10.22 13.54
C ALA A 323 7.72 -11.04 12.35
N THR A 324 8.16 -12.28 12.15
CA THR A 324 7.59 -13.14 11.09
C THR A 324 6.16 -13.58 11.39
N SER A 325 5.85 -13.83 12.67
CA SER A 325 4.50 -14.14 13.13
C SER A 325 3.60 -12.92 13.08
N ASP A 326 4.09 -11.76 13.54
CA ASP A 326 3.37 -10.48 13.54
C ASP A 326 3.02 -10.02 12.10
N HIS A 327 3.81 -10.43 11.08
CA HIS A 327 3.53 -10.20 9.66
C HIS A 327 2.51 -11.17 9.04
N ALA A 328 2.34 -12.36 9.61
CA ALA A 328 1.52 -13.39 8.96
C ALA A 328 0.04 -13.00 9.05
N ILE A 329 -0.65 -13.07 7.90
CA ILE A 329 -2.05 -12.63 7.81
C ILE A 329 -2.98 -13.35 8.79
N ILE A 330 -2.72 -14.61 9.14
CA ILE A 330 -3.51 -15.35 10.12
C ILE A 330 -3.40 -14.76 11.54
N TRP A 331 -2.25 -14.18 11.90
CA TRP A 331 -2.09 -13.51 13.18
C TRP A 331 -2.75 -12.14 13.17
N ILE A 332 -2.61 -11.39 12.06
CA ILE A 332 -3.30 -10.11 11.86
C ILE A 332 -4.83 -10.30 11.91
N GLU A 333 -5.35 -11.34 11.28
CA GLU A 333 -6.77 -11.70 11.32
C GLU A 333 -7.23 -11.96 12.76
N ARG A 334 -6.51 -12.79 13.51
CA ARG A 334 -6.86 -13.12 14.90
C ARG A 334 -6.87 -11.90 15.81
N GLU A 335 -5.82 -11.07 15.75
CA GLU A 335 -5.73 -9.88 16.61
C GLU A 335 -6.74 -8.81 16.16
N ALA A 336 -7.00 -8.66 14.85
CA ALA A 336 -8.05 -7.78 14.36
C ALA A 336 -9.44 -8.25 14.81
N LYS A 337 -9.73 -9.56 14.72
CA LYS A 337 -11.01 -10.13 15.18
C LYS A 337 -11.20 -9.92 16.66
N ARG A 338 -10.16 -10.20 17.46
CA ARG A 338 -10.18 -9.97 18.91
C ARG A 338 -10.38 -8.49 19.26
N ALA A 339 -9.74 -7.58 18.52
CA ALA A 339 -9.92 -6.14 18.72
C ALA A 339 -11.35 -5.71 18.40
N LEU A 340 -11.91 -6.21 17.30
CA LEU A 340 -13.30 -5.95 16.92
C LEU A 340 -14.28 -6.46 17.99
N ASP A 341 -14.10 -7.69 18.47
CA ASP A 341 -14.96 -8.27 19.50
C ASP A 341 -14.93 -7.45 20.80
N LEU A 342 -13.75 -7.00 21.23
CA LEU A 342 -13.60 -6.13 22.39
C LEU A 342 -14.23 -4.74 22.18
N MET A 343 -14.25 -4.21 20.95
CA MET A 343 -14.96 -2.97 20.64
C MET A 343 -16.48 -3.18 20.74
N LEU A 344 -16.98 -4.30 20.21
CA LEU A 344 -18.40 -4.67 20.26
C LEU A 344 -18.88 -4.98 21.68
N GLU A 345 -18.04 -5.54 22.54
CA GLU A 345 -18.34 -5.77 23.96
C GLU A 345 -18.45 -4.45 24.74
N LYS A 346 -17.60 -3.46 24.41
CA LYS A 346 -17.58 -2.15 25.09
C LYS A 346 -18.67 -1.20 24.60
N ASP A 347 -19.13 -1.39 23.37
CA ASP A 347 -20.22 -0.64 22.76
C ASP A 347 -21.21 -1.67 22.20
N PRO A 348 -22.20 -2.14 22.98
CA PRO A 348 -23.11 -3.21 22.58
C PRO A 348 -23.97 -2.76 21.39
N ILE A 349 -23.44 -2.98 20.18
CA ILE A 349 -24.09 -2.63 18.90
C ILE A 349 -25.39 -3.40 18.70
N MET A 350 -25.55 -4.57 19.32
CA MET A 350 -26.69 -5.46 19.09
C MET A 350 -28.06 -4.89 19.55
N GLU A 351 -28.09 -3.73 20.22
CA GLU A 351 -29.34 -3.08 20.66
C GLU A 351 -29.58 -1.69 20.04
N ILE A 352 -28.69 -1.19 19.17
CA ILE A 352 -28.76 0.18 18.65
C ILE A 352 -29.72 0.24 17.44
N PRO A 353 -30.78 1.08 17.47
CA PRO A 353 -31.69 1.23 16.35
C PRO A 353 -30.98 1.67 15.07
N ALA A 354 -31.43 1.17 13.91
CA ALA A 354 -30.83 1.45 12.59
C ALA A 354 -30.66 2.96 12.28
N LYS A 355 -31.56 3.81 12.80
CA LYS A 355 -31.44 5.28 12.67
C LYS A 355 -30.20 5.82 13.38
N GLN A 356 -29.94 5.36 14.60
CA GLN A 356 -28.80 5.78 15.39
C GLN A 356 -27.48 5.25 14.81
N LYS A 357 -27.51 4.06 14.17
CA LYS A 357 -26.38 3.55 13.38
C LYS A 357 -26.07 4.45 12.18
N MET A 358 -27.10 4.85 11.43
CA MET A 358 -26.94 5.76 10.30
C MET A 358 -26.38 7.13 10.73
N GLU A 359 -26.88 7.69 11.83
CA GLU A 359 -26.37 8.96 12.40
C GLU A 359 -24.90 8.84 12.81
N ARG A 360 -24.52 7.73 13.47
CA ARG A 360 -23.12 7.44 13.82
C ARG A 360 -22.22 7.33 12.59
N GLN A 361 -22.66 6.63 11.55
CA GLN A 361 -21.92 6.53 10.29
C GLN A 361 -21.74 7.89 9.61
N GLN A 362 -22.76 8.75 9.66
CA GLN A 362 -22.66 10.12 9.14
C GLN A 362 -21.68 10.97 9.95
N THR A 363 -21.68 10.87 11.28
CA THR A 363 -20.70 11.55 12.13
C THR A 363 -19.28 11.07 11.86
N LEU A 364 -19.08 9.76 11.71
CA LEU A 364 -17.77 9.19 11.37
C LEU A 364 -17.28 9.66 10.01
N ALA A 365 -18.13 9.65 8.99
CA ALA A 365 -17.79 10.15 7.67
C ALA A 365 -17.41 11.65 7.70
N LYS A 366 -18.08 12.43 8.56
CA LYS A 366 -17.75 13.85 8.77
C LYS A 366 -16.41 14.02 9.46
N GLU A 367 -16.16 13.31 10.56
CA GLU A 367 -14.89 13.35 11.30
C GLU A 367 -13.72 12.91 10.42
N HIS A 368 -13.87 11.83 9.65
CA HIS A 368 -12.87 11.38 8.69
C HIS A 368 -12.61 12.41 7.59
N GLY A 369 -13.66 13.10 7.13
CA GLY A 369 -13.55 14.20 6.16
C GLY A 369 -12.79 15.40 6.70
N GLU A 370 -13.05 15.78 7.96
CA GLU A 370 -12.34 16.87 8.65
C GLU A 370 -10.87 16.51 8.89
N GLU A 371 -10.59 15.28 9.35
CA GLU A 371 -9.23 14.78 9.55
C GLU A 371 -8.46 14.72 8.22
N TYR A 372 -9.10 14.23 7.16
CA TYR A 372 -8.51 14.17 5.83
C TYR A 372 -8.18 15.57 5.29
N ALA A 373 -9.11 16.53 5.42
CA ALA A 373 -8.87 17.91 5.05
C ALA A 373 -7.71 18.54 5.84
N ALA A 374 -7.63 18.27 7.15
CA ALA A 374 -6.53 18.73 8.00
C ALA A 374 -5.20 18.10 7.58
N ALA A 375 -5.18 16.81 7.20
CA ALA A 375 -3.99 16.14 6.71
C ALA A 375 -3.49 16.74 5.37
N LEU A 376 -4.39 17.03 4.44
CA LEU A 376 -4.06 17.72 3.20
C LEU A 376 -3.47 19.11 3.43
N GLN A 377 -4.11 19.92 4.29
CA GLN A 377 -3.59 21.25 4.67
C GLN A 377 -2.22 21.16 5.33
N ARG A 378 -2.03 20.17 6.21
CA ARG A 378 -0.76 19.93 6.87
C ARG A 378 0.33 19.52 5.89
N ALA A 379 0.03 18.67 4.92
CA ALA A 379 0.99 18.28 3.87
C ALA A 379 1.46 19.49 3.05
N VAL A 380 0.55 20.42 2.73
CA VAL A 380 0.91 21.69 2.08
C VAL A 380 1.78 22.57 2.99
N LYS A 381 1.42 22.70 4.27
CA LYS A 381 2.19 23.48 5.26
C LYS A 381 3.64 22.98 5.43
N LEU A 382 3.86 21.67 5.31
CA LEU A 382 5.17 21.05 5.41
C LEU A 382 5.96 21.07 4.09
N ALA A 383 5.42 21.71 3.05
CA ALA A 383 5.99 21.75 1.71
C ALA A 383 6.28 20.34 1.16
N VAL A 384 5.35 19.40 1.39
CA VAL A 384 5.41 18.09 0.76
C VAL A 384 5.35 18.28 -0.76
N PRO A 385 6.32 17.76 -1.53
CA PRO A 385 6.35 17.96 -2.97
C PRO A 385 5.05 17.47 -3.63
N HIS A 386 4.49 18.29 -4.53
CA HIS A 386 3.25 18.00 -5.26
C HIS A 386 2.01 17.73 -4.37
N ALA A 387 2.03 18.15 -3.11
CA ALA A 387 0.82 18.26 -2.30
C ALA A 387 0.03 19.48 -2.79
N VAL A 388 -1.20 19.23 -3.25
CA VAL A 388 -2.14 20.25 -3.72
C VAL A 388 -3.43 20.07 -2.94
N LEU A 389 -4.02 21.17 -2.49
CA LEU A 389 -5.37 21.13 -1.90
C LEU A 389 -6.37 20.82 -3.03
N PRO A 390 -7.28 19.86 -2.84
CA PRO A 390 -8.42 19.73 -3.73
C PRO A 390 -9.13 21.08 -3.81
N SER A 391 -9.43 21.57 -5.02
CA SER A 391 -10.16 22.82 -5.18
C SER A 391 -11.49 22.72 -4.43
N GLN A 392 -11.79 23.73 -3.61
CA GLN A 392 -13.05 23.82 -2.85
C GLN A 392 -14.29 23.97 -3.76
N TYR A 393 -14.07 24.06 -5.07
CA TYR A 393 -15.07 24.23 -6.10
C TYR A 393 -14.88 23.12 -7.14
N GLY A 394 -15.91 22.30 -7.34
CA GLY A 394 -15.91 21.28 -8.36
C GLY A 394 -16.11 21.91 -9.73
N THR A 395 -15.08 21.95 -10.58
CA THR A 395 -15.18 21.94 -12.05
C THR A 395 -13.80 21.91 -12.70
N PHE A 396 -13.63 20.97 -13.64
CA PHE A 396 -12.70 20.89 -14.78
C PHE A 396 -11.30 21.53 -14.68
N GLN A 397 -10.28 20.67 -14.60
CA GLN A 397 -9.06 20.85 -15.40
C GLN A 397 -9.02 19.70 -16.40
N ASP A 398 -9.86 19.79 -17.43
CA ASP A 398 -9.53 19.20 -18.72
C ASP A 398 -8.43 20.08 -19.30
N SER A 399 -7.21 19.57 -19.33
CA SER A 399 -6.17 20.10 -20.21
C SER A 399 -6.58 19.69 -21.63
N ASP A 400 -7.40 20.55 -22.24
CA ASP A 400 -7.76 20.51 -23.65
C ASP A 400 -6.53 20.93 -24.47
N ASP A 401 -5.94 19.97 -25.18
CA ASP A 401 -4.99 20.20 -26.26
C ASP A 401 -5.18 19.08 -27.29
N GLY A 402 -5.95 19.37 -28.34
CA GLY A 402 -5.95 18.59 -29.58
C GLY A 402 -7.32 18.42 -30.22
N GLU A 403 -7.75 19.41 -31.00
CA GLU A 403 -8.83 19.26 -32.00
C GLU A 403 -8.59 18.04 -32.91
N VAL A 404 -9.57 17.13 -33.00
CA VAL A 404 -9.71 16.27 -34.19
C VAL A 404 -11.19 16.13 -34.57
N SER A 405 -11.46 16.60 -35.78
CA SER A 405 -12.67 16.50 -36.59
C SER A 405 -13.46 15.19 -36.44
N SER A 406 -14.78 15.35 -36.45
CA SER A 406 -15.81 14.32 -36.61
C SER A 406 -15.58 13.41 -37.83
N GLY A 407 -15.74 12.10 -37.60
CA GLY A 407 -15.78 11.06 -38.63
C GLY A 407 -16.04 9.69 -38.00
N GLU A 408 -17.18 9.08 -38.34
CA GLU A 408 -17.64 7.77 -37.86
C GLU A 408 -16.63 6.64 -38.11
N SER A 409 -16.26 5.91 -37.06
CA SER A 409 -16.33 4.44 -37.01
C SER A 409 -16.07 3.97 -35.58
N SER A 410 -16.98 3.14 -35.06
CA SER A 410 -16.86 2.46 -33.76
C SER A 410 -15.57 1.63 -33.72
N ARG A 411 -14.51 2.18 -33.11
CA ARG A 411 -13.21 1.51 -32.91
C ARG A 411 -12.93 1.33 -31.42
N LYS A 412 -12.42 0.16 -31.09
CA LYS A 412 -11.97 -0.34 -29.77
C LYS A 412 -10.93 0.60 -29.10
N HIS A 413 -11.33 1.76 -28.61
CA HIS A 413 -10.48 2.60 -27.77
C HIS A 413 -10.66 2.18 -26.30
N SER A 414 -10.01 1.09 -25.90
CA SER A 414 -10.31 0.38 -24.65
C SER A 414 -9.03 -0.10 -24.01
N TRP A 415 -8.60 0.54 -22.91
CA TRP A 415 -7.50 0.17 -21.99
C TRP A 415 -6.11 -0.13 -22.52
N ASP A 416 -5.95 -0.80 -23.66
CA ASP A 416 -4.70 -1.06 -24.35
C ASP A 416 -3.89 0.22 -24.54
N GLU A 417 -4.50 1.36 -24.88
CA GLU A 417 -3.78 2.65 -24.99
C GLU A 417 -3.33 3.23 -23.64
N LEU A 418 -4.07 2.97 -22.56
CA LEU A 418 -3.65 3.40 -21.21
C LEU A 418 -2.56 2.48 -20.68
N ILE A 419 -2.68 1.19 -21.00
CA ILE A 419 -1.64 0.23 -20.77
C ILE A 419 -0.43 0.66 -21.58
N GLU A 420 -0.50 0.96 -22.86
CA GLU A 420 0.61 1.48 -23.70
C GLU A 420 1.17 2.83 -23.25
N ARG A 421 0.34 3.74 -22.71
CA ARG A 421 0.79 5.00 -22.10
C ARG A 421 1.52 4.77 -20.78
N LEU A 422 1.08 3.81 -19.97
CA LEU A 422 1.68 3.50 -18.68
C LEU A 422 2.76 2.40 -18.78
N PHE A 423 2.73 1.57 -19.82
CA PHE A 423 3.39 0.28 -19.97
C PHE A 423 3.55 -0.12 -21.46
N ASP A 424 4.78 -0.15 -21.97
CA ASP A 424 5.18 -0.84 -23.20
C ASP A 424 4.78 -2.34 -23.21
N LYS A 425 4.65 -2.95 -24.39
CA LYS A 425 4.53 -4.42 -24.54
C LYS A 425 5.86 -4.96 -25.08
N ASP A 426 6.39 -6.05 -24.49
CA ASP A 426 7.59 -6.72 -25.02
C ASP A 426 7.28 -7.55 -26.27
N GLU A 427 8.31 -8.15 -26.90
CA GLU A 427 8.19 -8.96 -28.12
C GLU A 427 7.26 -10.19 -27.96
N SER A 428 6.91 -10.58 -26.73
CA SER A 428 5.95 -11.65 -26.42
C SER A 428 4.51 -11.16 -26.21
N GLY A 429 4.27 -9.84 -26.33
CA GLY A 429 3.00 -9.19 -26.05
C GLY A 429 2.75 -8.94 -24.56
N ALA A 430 3.77 -9.01 -23.71
CA ALA A 430 3.64 -8.84 -22.26
C ALA A 430 3.88 -7.38 -21.79
N ILE A 431 3.11 -6.91 -20.82
CA ILE A 431 3.12 -5.54 -20.28
C ILE A 431 4.42 -5.23 -19.48
N VAL A 432 5.10 -4.11 -19.81
CA VAL A 432 6.38 -3.59 -19.28
C VAL A 432 6.28 -2.06 -19.12
N CYS A 433 6.57 -1.44 -17.98
CA CYS A 433 6.48 0.04 -17.82
C CYS A 433 7.34 0.85 -18.82
N ARG A 434 6.77 1.91 -19.42
CA ARG A 434 7.52 2.88 -20.25
C ARG A 434 8.50 3.70 -19.39
N ASN A 435 9.77 3.77 -19.81
CA ASN A 435 10.81 4.56 -19.15
C ASN A 435 10.68 6.05 -19.52
N THR A 436 10.39 6.93 -18.55
CA THR A 436 10.30 8.38 -18.77
C THR A 436 11.67 9.09 -18.73
N ALA A 437 12.70 8.49 -19.32
CA ALA A 437 14.05 9.05 -19.37
C ALA A 437 14.55 9.14 -20.81
N ALA A 438 13.89 9.95 -21.64
CA ALA A 438 14.40 10.37 -22.95
C ALA A 438 13.58 11.56 -23.49
N THR A 439 13.75 12.74 -22.91
CA THR A 439 13.50 14.01 -23.60
C THR A 439 14.51 15.03 -23.07
N SER A 440 15.70 15.04 -23.67
CA SER A 440 16.56 16.21 -23.69
C SER A 440 16.91 16.46 -25.15
N ASP A 441 16.17 17.41 -25.72
CA ASP A 441 16.44 18.28 -26.86
C ASP A 441 17.52 17.86 -27.86
N ASN A 442 17.03 17.54 -29.05
CA ASN A 442 17.77 17.57 -30.30
C ASN A 442 17.54 18.97 -30.91
N CYS A 443 18.50 19.88 -30.76
CA CYS A 443 18.60 21.09 -31.58
C CYS A 443 19.93 21.01 -32.33
N GLY A 444 19.84 20.88 -33.65
CA GLY A 444 20.98 20.79 -34.56
C GLY A 444 21.73 22.12 -34.74
N GLY A 445 22.93 22.00 -35.32
CA GLY A 445 23.76 23.10 -35.79
C GLY A 445 25.11 22.58 -36.27
N ASP A 446 25.41 22.84 -37.54
CA ASP A 446 26.46 22.26 -38.39
C ASP A 446 27.92 22.61 -38.04
N ASP A 447 28.82 21.84 -38.67
CA ASP A 447 30.20 22.12 -39.11
C ASP A 447 31.25 22.61 -38.08
N ASP A 448 32.32 21.84 -37.87
CA ASP A 448 33.57 21.99 -38.65
C ASP A 448 34.69 21.04 -38.14
N GLY A 449 35.46 20.49 -39.07
CA GLY A 449 36.92 20.33 -38.91
C GLY A 449 37.52 19.31 -37.90
N MET A 450 38.12 18.27 -38.49
CA MET A 450 39.57 17.97 -38.36
C MET A 450 40.07 17.12 -37.15
N LYS A 451 40.60 15.93 -37.53
CA LYS A 451 41.79 15.21 -37.00
C LYS A 451 41.68 14.22 -35.82
N THR A 452 41.72 12.94 -36.23
CA THR A 452 42.78 11.93 -35.96
C THR A 452 43.15 11.45 -34.54
N VAL A 453 43.28 10.11 -34.52
CA VAL A 453 44.23 9.23 -33.79
C VAL A 453 43.71 8.49 -32.56
N ALA A 454 43.79 7.17 -32.73
CA ALA A 454 43.66 6.08 -31.78
C ALA A 454 44.68 6.13 -30.63
N MET A 455 44.25 5.68 -29.46
CA MET A 455 44.94 4.64 -28.68
C MET A 455 43.97 4.03 -27.68
#